data_AF-A0A6G3PS91-F1
#
_entry.id   AF-A0A6G3PS91-F1
#
_cell.length_a   1.000
_cell.length_b   1.000
_cell.length_c   1.000
_cell.angle_alpha   90.00
_cell.angle_beta   90.00
_cell.angle_gamma   90.00
#
_symmetry.space_group_name_H-M   'P 1'
#
loop_
_entity.id
_entity.type
_entity.pdbx_description
1 polymer ?
#
loop_
_entity_poly.entity_id
_entity_poly.type
_entity_poly.pdbx_seq_one_letter_code
_entity_poly.pdbx_strand_id
1 'polypeptide(L)' 'VECTNCRRPGPPGALPDGLCHPCHHAHTHDSDPTTPTPDEIAAVKAHITNLRNLLKPV' A
#
# COMPACT_ATOMS: atom_id res chain seq x y z
N VAL A 1 7.21 22.68 8.30
CA VAL A 1 7.50 21.38 7.64
C VAL A 1 7.18 21.55 6.16
N GLU A 2 7.71 20.70 5.28
CA GLU A 2 7.48 20.82 3.83
C GLU A 2 6.99 19.49 3.27
N CYS A 3 6.14 19.55 2.24
CA CYS A 3 5.70 18.36 1.53
C CYS A 3 6.90 17.68 0.85
N THR A 4 7.08 16.38 1.07
CA THR A 4 8.22 15.63 0.52
C THR A 4 8.18 15.50 -1.01
N ASN A 5 6.98 15.54 -1.62
CA ASN A 5 6.77 15.42 -3.06
C ASN A 5 6.90 16.78 -3.79
N CYS A 6 6.14 17.81 -3.37
CA CYS A 6 6.10 19.11 -4.07
C CYS A 6 6.84 20.26 -3.36
N ARG A 7 7.53 19.98 -2.25
CA ARG A 7 8.31 20.96 -1.44
C ARG A 7 7.51 22.18 -0.97
N ARG A 8 6.18 22.07 -0.89
CA ARG A 8 5.34 23.15 -0.36
C ARG A 8 5.48 23.25 1.16
N PRO A 9 5.81 24.44 1.71
CA PRO A 9 5.82 24.65 3.15
C PRO A 9 4.40 24.60 3.71
N GLY A 10 4.23 23.89 4.82
CA GLY A 10 2.97 23.75 5.54
C GLY A 10 3.19 23.60 7.06
N PRO A 11 2.14 23.78 7.86
CA PRO A 11 2.23 23.55 9.29
C PRO A 11 2.39 22.04 9.61
N PRO A 12 3.09 21.67 10.69
CA PRO A 12 3.40 20.27 11.06
C PRO A 12 2.19 19.34 11.13
N GLY A 13 1.03 19.87 11.51
CA GLY A 13 -0.23 19.12 11.59
C GLY A 13 -1.05 19.06 10.29
N ALA A 14 -0.62 19.72 9.21
CA ALA A 14 -1.35 19.72 7.93
C ALA A 14 -0.76 18.77 6.88
N LEU A 15 0.30 18.03 7.23
CA LEU A 15 0.95 17.05 6.36
C LEU A 15 0.88 15.65 7.01
N PRO A 16 -0.26 14.93 6.92
CA PRO A 16 -0.27 13.51 7.24
C PRO A 16 0.74 12.80 6.34
N ASP A 17 1.60 11.96 6.93
CA ASP A 17 2.67 11.23 6.23
C ASP A 17 3.72 12.10 5.54
N GLY A 18 3.79 13.40 5.87
CA GLY A 18 4.71 14.35 5.23
C GLY A 18 4.26 14.79 3.83
N LEU A 19 3.04 14.47 3.42
CA LEU A 19 2.45 14.85 2.15
C LEU A 19 1.34 15.88 2.34
N CYS A 20 1.26 16.87 1.44
CA CYS A 20 0.15 17.81 1.45
C CYS A 20 -1.11 17.14 0.91
N HIS A 21 -2.30 17.57 1.34
CA HIS A 21 -3.58 16.98 0.94
C HIS A 21 -3.70 16.63 -0.57
N PRO A 22 -3.35 17.50 -1.54
CA PRO A 22 -3.41 17.13 -2.96
C PRO A 22 -2.36 16.07 -3.36
N CYS A 23 -1.13 16.13 -2.83
CA CYS A 23 -0.13 15.09 -3.08
C CYS A 23 -0.51 13.77 -2.40
N HIS A 24 -1.11 13.83 -1.21
CA HIS A 24 -1.65 12.66 -0.53
C HIS A 24 -2.77 12.02 -1.36
N HIS A 25 -3.71 12.82 -1.87
CA HIS A 25 -4.77 12.31 -2.76
C HIS A 25 -4.21 11.71 -4.06
N ALA A 26 -3.28 12.40 -4.72
CA ALA A 26 -2.61 11.87 -5.91
C ALA A 26 -1.87 10.56 -5.58
N HIS A 27 -1.15 10.53 -4.46
CA HIS A 27 -0.51 9.30 -3.98
C HIS A 27 -1.53 8.24 -3.59
N THR A 28 -2.72 8.52 -3.07
CA THR A 28 -3.71 7.46 -2.80
C THR A 28 -4.44 6.99 -4.05
N HIS A 29 -4.55 7.84 -5.08
CA HIS A 29 -5.14 7.47 -6.37
C HIS A 29 -4.14 6.72 -7.27
N ASP A 30 -2.86 7.09 -7.25
CA ASP A 30 -1.77 6.31 -7.88
C ASP A 30 -1.35 5.11 -7.00
N SER A 31 -1.49 5.23 -5.67
CA SER A 31 -1.41 4.12 -4.71
C SER A 31 -2.78 3.47 -4.48
N ASP A 32 -3.63 3.44 -5.51
CA ASP A 32 -4.60 2.37 -5.67
C ASP A 32 -4.02 1.23 -6.54
N PRO A 33 -2.90 0.56 -6.16
CA PRO A 33 -2.70 -0.80 -6.52
C PRO A 33 -3.28 -1.63 -5.38
N THR A 34 -4.00 -2.68 -5.75
CA THR A 34 -4.22 -3.83 -4.87
C THR A 34 -5.37 -3.66 -3.87
N THR A 35 -6.55 -3.27 -4.35
CA THR A 35 -7.69 -4.13 -3.95
C THR A 35 -7.49 -5.43 -4.74
N PRO A 36 -6.97 -6.50 -4.13
CA PRO A 36 -6.67 -7.71 -4.89
C PRO A 36 -7.98 -8.24 -5.45
N THR A 37 -7.98 -8.54 -6.74
CA THR A 37 -9.12 -9.19 -7.39
C THR A 37 -9.40 -10.52 -6.68
N PRO A 38 -10.66 -10.99 -6.67
CA PRO A 38 -10.99 -12.29 -6.07
C PRO A 38 -10.10 -13.44 -6.57
N ASP A 39 -9.65 -13.38 -7.83
CA ASP A 39 -8.74 -14.35 -8.43
C ASP A 39 -7.31 -14.27 -7.87
N GLU A 40 -6.77 -13.08 -7.66
CA GLU A 40 -5.47 -12.89 -7.00
C GLU A 40 -5.49 -13.42 -5.56
N ILE A 41 -6.60 -13.18 -4.84
CA ILE A 41 -6.80 -13.74 -3.50
C ILE A 41 -6.83 -15.28 -3.55
N ALA A 42 -7.52 -15.87 -4.53
CA ALA A 42 -7.58 -17.32 -4.71
C ALA A 42 -6.19 -17.91 -5.03
N ALA A 43 -5.41 -17.25 -5.91
CA ALA A 43 -4.07 -17.66 -6.26
C ALA A 43 -3.11 -17.64 -5.05
N VAL A 44 -3.17 -16.59 -4.23
CA VAL A 44 -2.37 -16.48 -3.00
C VAL A 44 -2.77 -17.59 -2.00
N LYS A 45 -4.06 -17.87 -1.83
CA LYS A 45 -4.54 -18.95 -0.95
C LYS A 45 -4.05 -20.33 -1.41
N ALA A 46 -4.08 -20.61 -2.72
CA ALA A 46 -3.57 -21.85 -3.29
C ALA A 46 -2.05 -21.97 -3.05
N HIS A 47 -1.31 -20.88 -3.26
CA HIS A 47 0.13 -20.84 -3.04
C HIS A 47 0.51 -21.12 -1.57
N ILE A 48 -0.15 -20.47 -0.61
CA ILE A 48 0.05 -20.71 0.83
C ILE A 48 -0.26 -22.16 1.21
N THR A 49 -1.30 -22.75 0.61
CA THR A 49 -1.67 -24.15 0.87
C THR A 49 -0.58 -25.11 0.38
N ASN A 50 -0.04 -24.87 -0.82
CA ASN A 50 1.09 -25.64 -1.34
C ASN A 50 2.32 -25.52 -0.42
N LEU A 51 2.69 -24.31 -0.03
CA LEU A 51 3.80 -24.07 0.91
C LEU A 51 3.63 -24.85 2.23
N ARG A 52 2.43 -24.84 2.80
CA ARG A 52 2.14 -25.59 4.03
C ARG A 52 2.25 -27.10 3.84
N ASN A 53 1.84 -27.62 2.69
CA ASN A 53 1.99 -29.04 2.39
C ASN A 53 3.46 -29.45 2.28
N LEU A 54 4.30 -28.59 1.69
CA LEU A 54 5.74 -28.83 1.58
C LEU A 54 6.46 -28.74 2.93
N LEU A 55 5.96 -27.91 3.84
CA LEU A 55 6.53 -27.71 5.18
C LEU A 55 6.01 -28.69 6.23
N LYS A 56 5.11 -29.62 5.89
CA LYS A 56 4.66 -30.66 6.83
C LYS A 56 5.80 -31.65 7.07
N PRO A 57 6.32 -31.77 8.31
CA PRO A 57 7.31 -32.78 8.62
C PRO A 57 6.67 -34.17 8.54
N VAL A 58 7.43 -35.11 7.97
CA VAL A 58 7.11 -36.54 7.86
C VAL A 58 7.13 -37.24 9.21
#